data_AF-A0AAF0EUP1-F1
#
_entry.id   AF-A0AAF0EUP1-F1
#
_cell.length_a   1.000
_cell.length_b   1.000
_cell.length_c   1.000
_cell.angle_alpha   90.00
_cell.angle_beta   90.00
_cell.angle_gamma   90.00
#
_symmetry.space_group_name_H-M   'P 1'
#
loop_
_entity.id
_entity.type
_entity.pdbx_description
1 polymer ?
#
loop_
_entity_poly.entity_id
_entity_poly.type
_entity_poly.pdbx_seq_one_letter_code
_entity_poly.pdbx_strand_id
1 'polypeptide(L)'
;MAHATDALVDAVIHADVDPTQIAAIKWDDAALAGKLAVRLAHGDVSALESIRIALGAAHSNQIAVVPGIVSDASAVTLLEELCAHLSGSYKGITSAHGRLASAYVHAQNWEKGLQLCVATDVKATDFDYIASARNVLDYLYHAGTIYAYHEKYVDARAAFSMCLALPTEVVSPEQLCAYKRLMLVSLLAEGRAQDNELLREVPPNLRQEYLRESVPYGALAAAYSHTDSTEPLDAIIQAHAPSYADDSNDWLVQKCLVRHKRHRLAAIAKVIQRIALCDIAALLGISEEQVSVELDALAADGIVASVIGPPADAGPAFAKAPRGNVQSNIVTFKPCARASSAFQAQEVHTAIGNAQRAADDLRDIRASISLTPAVLSRVWLLHSGLSQGAVDDSEDLFE
;
A
#
# COMPACT_ATOMS: atom_id res chain seq x y z
N MET A 1 2.52 20.55 40.04
CA MET A 1 2.71 19.89 38.73
C MET A 1 1.85 20.53 37.64
N ALA A 2 0.53 20.67 37.80
CA ALA A 2 -0.35 21.34 36.82
C ALA A 2 0.06 22.79 36.45
N HIS A 3 0.53 23.58 37.42
CA HIS A 3 1.02 24.95 37.16
C HIS A 3 2.40 25.01 36.46
N ALA A 4 3.19 23.93 36.54
CA ALA A 4 4.50 23.87 35.87
C ALA A 4 4.35 23.48 34.40
N THR A 5 3.38 22.62 34.09
CA THR A 5 2.99 22.29 32.71
C THR A 5 2.36 23.49 31.99
N ASP A 6 1.55 24.30 32.67
CA ASP A 6 0.97 25.51 32.06
C ASP A 6 2.02 26.57 31.69
N ALA A 7 2.99 26.82 32.58
CA ALA A 7 4.07 27.79 32.31
C ALA A 7 5.03 27.31 31.20
N LEU A 8 5.27 26.00 31.09
CA LEU A 8 6.10 25.42 30.02
C LEU A 8 5.37 25.36 28.69
N VAL A 9 4.05 25.13 28.68
CA VAL A 9 3.22 25.26 27.47
C VAL A 9 3.28 26.70 26.96
N ASP A 10 3.11 27.69 27.84
CA ASP A 10 3.25 29.11 27.46
C ASP A 10 4.69 29.46 27.02
N ALA A 11 5.72 28.83 27.59
CA ALA A 11 7.11 29.06 27.21
C ALA A 11 7.51 28.39 25.87
N VAL A 12 6.99 27.20 25.57
CA VAL A 12 7.11 26.53 24.26
C VAL A 12 6.33 27.30 23.18
N ILE A 13 5.22 27.92 23.55
CA ILE A 13 4.41 28.82 22.70
C ILE A 13 5.13 30.15 22.41
N HIS A 14 6.06 30.59 23.26
CA HIS A 14 6.83 31.83 23.10
C HIS A 14 8.26 31.63 22.56
N ALA A 15 8.59 30.44 22.05
CA ALA A 15 9.82 30.11 21.33
C ALA A 15 11.15 30.30 22.11
N ASP A 16 11.13 30.32 23.45
CA ASP A 16 12.30 30.65 24.27
C ASP A 16 12.83 29.45 25.09
N VAL A 17 12.46 28.21 24.71
CA VAL A 17 12.82 26.98 25.45
C VAL A 17 13.61 26.02 24.56
N ASP A 18 14.73 25.55 25.11
CA ASP A 18 15.62 24.56 24.52
C ASP A 18 14.85 23.24 24.20
N PRO A 19 14.91 22.72 22.96
CA PRO A 19 14.15 21.55 22.53
C PRO A 19 14.40 20.29 23.37
N THR A 20 15.55 20.20 24.05
CA THR A 20 15.88 19.11 24.97
C THR A 20 15.02 19.10 26.24
N GLN A 21 14.52 20.26 26.69
CA GLN A 21 13.65 20.37 27.86
C GLN A 21 12.19 19.98 27.54
N ILE A 22 11.78 20.11 26.27
CA ILE A 22 10.43 19.79 25.78
C ILE A 22 10.21 18.25 25.77
N ALA A 23 11.26 17.49 25.47
CA ALA A 23 11.22 16.02 25.43
C ALA A 23 11.01 15.34 26.80
N ALA A 24 11.26 16.05 27.91
CA ALA A 24 11.14 15.51 29.27
C ALA A 24 9.72 15.63 29.87
N ILE A 25 8.79 16.27 29.17
CA ILE A 25 7.47 16.64 29.69
C ILE A 25 6.45 15.53 29.39
N LYS A 26 5.74 15.07 30.43
CA LYS A 26 4.53 14.26 30.27
C LYS A 26 3.38 15.18 29.90
N TRP A 27 2.94 15.11 28.65
CA TRP A 27 1.81 15.84 28.13
C TRP A 27 0.50 15.18 28.59
N ASP A 28 -0.45 15.97 29.08
CA ASP A 28 -1.79 15.51 29.44
C ASP A 28 -2.74 15.78 28.26
N ASP A 29 -3.20 14.71 27.62
CA ASP A 29 -3.77 14.71 26.26
C ASP A 29 -5.02 15.60 26.10
N ALA A 30 -5.86 15.68 27.13
CA ALA A 30 -7.13 16.41 27.08
C ALA A 30 -6.94 17.94 27.17
N ALA A 31 -5.95 18.40 27.93
CA ALA A 31 -5.68 19.83 28.12
C ALA A 31 -4.98 20.43 26.89
N LEU A 32 -4.08 19.65 26.26
CA LEU A 32 -3.39 20.06 25.04
C LEU A 32 -4.38 20.14 23.86
N ALA A 33 -5.21 19.12 23.66
CA ALA A 33 -6.22 19.11 22.61
C ALA A 33 -7.22 20.27 22.77
N GLY A 34 -7.68 20.56 24.00
CA GLY A 34 -8.56 21.69 24.28
C GLY A 34 -7.93 23.06 23.98
N LYS A 35 -6.66 23.26 24.34
CA LYS A 35 -5.96 24.54 24.09
C LYS A 35 -5.57 24.72 22.62
N LEU A 36 -5.19 23.65 21.93
CA LEU A 36 -4.91 23.66 20.49
C LEU A 36 -6.18 23.94 19.68
N ALA A 37 -7.30 23.29 20.02
CA ALA A 37 -8.60 23.55 19.38
C ALA A 37 -9.06 25.01 19.56
N VAL A 38 -8.85 25.60 20.75
CA VAL A 38 -9.17 27.00 21.01
C VAL A 38 -8.29 27.94 20.18
N ARG A 39 -6.97 27.74 20.10
CA ARG A 39 -6.08 28.64 19.34
C ARG A 39 -6.19 28.49 17.82
N LEU A 40 -6.46 27.28 17.33
CA LEU A 40 -6.74 27.04 15.90
C LEU A 40 -8.06 27.71 15.47
N ALA A 41 -9.08 27.71 16.32
CA ALA A 41 -10.31 28.46 16.08
C ALA A 41 -10.11 29.99 15.98
N HIS A 42 -8.95 30.51 16.44
CA HIS A 42 -8.58 31.93 16.34
C HIS A 42 -7.63 32.23 15.17
N GLY A 43 -7.27 31.23 14.35
CA GLY A 43 -6.48 31.42 13.12
C GLY A 43 -5.02 31.83 13.35
N ASP A 44 -4.45 31.54 14.52
CA ASP A 44 -3.11 32.02 14.88
C ASP A 44 -2.01 31.14 14.26
N VAL A 45 -1.37 31.68 13.22
CA VAL A 45 -0.33 31.01 12.42
C VAL A 45 0.92 30.65 13.26
N SER A 46 1.17 31.40 14.34
CA SER A 46 2.28 31.12 15.27
C SER A 46 2.08 29.82 16.05
N ALA A 47 0.82 29.46 16.35
CA ALA A 47 0.49 28.22 17.05
C ALA A 47 0.73 26.98 16.19
N LEU A 48 0.66 27.08 14.86
CA LEU A 48 0.91 25.96 13.93
C LEU A 48 2.38 25.53 13.89
N GLU A 49 3.32 26.47 14.06
CA GLU A 49 4.74 26.17 14.15
C GLU A 49 5.08 25.52 15.50
N SER A 50 4.46 26.00 16.58
CA SER A 50 4.50 25.33 17.89
C SER A 50 3.86 23.94 17.83
N ILE A 51 2.82 23.72 17.01
CA ILE A 51 2.22 22.40 16.76
C ILE A 51 3.15 21.53 15.92
N ARG A 52 3.90 22.07 14.95
CA ARG A 52 4.93 21.33 14.19
C ARG A 52 6.02 20.80 15.13
N ILE A 53 6.50 21.65 16.03
CA ILE A 53 7.48 21.30 17.07
C ILE A 53 6.87 20.35 18.11
N ALA A 54 5.62 20.58 18.53
CA ALA A 54 4.93 19.73 19.51
C ALA A 54 4.53 18.36 18.94
N LEU A 55 4.16 18.23 17.66
CA LEU A 55 3.93 16.95 16.99
C LEU A 55 5.24 16.18 16.76
N GLY A 56 6.32 16.91 16.50
CA GLY A 56 7.69 16.36 16.48
C GLY A 56 8.12 15.83 17.86
N ALA A 57 7.88 16.60 18.93
CA ALA A 57 8.20 16.21 20.31
C ALA A 57 7.24 15.14 20.87
N ALA A 58 5.96 15.17 20.50
CA ALA A 58 4.94 14.17 20.84
C ALA A 58 5.19 12.79 20.21
N HIS A 59 6.11 12.68 19.24
CA HIS A 59 6.52 11.40 18.67
C HIS A 59 7.82 10.84 19.26
N SER A 60 8.63 11.63 19.98
CA SER A 60 9.78 11.08 20.72
C SER A 60 9.35 10.33 21.98
N ASN A 61 8.18 10.66 22.53
CA ASN A 61 7.55 9.92 23.61
C ASN A 61 6.28 9.26 23.12
N GLN A 62 6.03 8.04 23.58
CA GLN A 62 4.82 7.27 23.39
C GLN A 62 3.56 8.05 23.84
N ILE A 63 3.05 8.99 23.04
CA ILE A 63 1.65 9.42 23.16
C ILE A 63 0.85 8.28 22.55
N ALA A 64 0.63 7.28 23.40
CA ALA A 64 -0.36 6.25 23.21
C ALA A 64 -1.64 6.97 22.78
N VAL A 65 -2.05 6.69 21.55
CA VAL A 65 -3.41 6.92 21.10
C VAL A 65 -4.32 6.34 22.17
N VAL A 66 -4.92 7.19 23.00
CA VAL A 66 -6.15 6.82 23.66
C VAL A 66 -7.14 6.61 22.51
N PRO A 67 -7.67 5.39 22.29
CA PRO A 67 -8.51 5.06 21.12
C PRO A 67 -9.85 5.83 21.09
N GLY A 68 -10.07 6.78 21.99
CA GLY A 68 -11.31 7.54 22.15
C GLY A 68 -11.28 8.98 21.59
N ILE A 69 -10.12 9.60 21.37
CA ILE A 69 -10.06 11.04 20.98
C ILE A 69 -10.03 11.23 19.44
N VAL A 70 -9.59 10.22 18.69
CA VAL A 70 -9.51 10.28 17.20
C VAL A 70 -10.84 9.92 16.53
N SER A 71 -11.83 9.44 17.29
CA SER A 71 -13.18 9.16 16.79
C SER A 71 -14.09 10.39 16.77
N ASP A 72 -13.64 11.52 17.33
CA ASP A 72 -14.44 12.73 17.39
C ASP A 72 -14.34 13.46 16.04
N ALA A 73 -15.49 13.77 15.44
CA ALA A 73 -15.56 14.47 14.17
C ALA A 73 -14.80 15.82 14.18
N SER A 74 -14.65 16.44 15.36
CA SER A 74 -13.85 17.66 15.57
C SER A 74 -12.34 17.44 15.42
N ALA A 75 -11.82 16.27 15.80
CA ALA A 75 -10.40 15.94 15.64
C ALA A 75 -10.04 15.76 14.15
N VAL A 76 -10.94 15.15 13.38
CA VAL A 76 -10.77 14.99 11.93
C VAL A 76 -10.72 16.35 11.23
N THR A 77 -11.65 17.26 11.55
CA THR A 77 -11.66 18.60 10.94
C THR A 77 -10.40 19.41 11.25
N LEU A 78 -9.86 19.29 12.47
CA LEU A 78 -8.61 19.96 12.84
C LEU A 78 -7.41 19.38 12.08
N LEU A 79 -7.36 18.06 11.87
CA LEU A 79 -6.32 17.42 11.07
C LEU A 79 -6.44 17.78 9.58
N GLU A 80 -7.65 17.96 9.05
CA GLU A 80 -7.90 18.44 7.69
C GLU A 80 -7.34 19.87 7.51
N GLU A 81 -7.64 20.79 8.43
CA GLU A 81 -7.12 22.17 8.41
C GLU A 81 -5.60 22.22 8.54
N LEU A 82 -5.04 21.45 9.47
CA LEU A 82 -3.60 21.38 9.66
C LEU A 82 -2.90 20.77 8.44
N CYS A 83 -3.48 19.74 7.84
CA CYS A 83 -2.97 19.16 6.60
C CYS A 83 -3.02 20.18 5.45
N ALA A 84 -4.10 20.96 5.32
CA ALA A 84 -4.23 22.00 4.30
C ALA A 84 -3.20 23.15 4.49
N HIS A 85 -2.93 23.53 5.73
CA HIS A 85 -1.92 24.53 6.04
C HIS A 85 -0.50 24.05 5.77
N LEU A 86 -0.17 22.82 6.18
CA LEU A 86 1.16 22.24 5.95
C LEU A 86 1.39 21.86 4.49
N SER A 87 0.34 21.46 3.76
CA SER A 87 0.46 21.14 2.35
C SER A 87 0.66 22.40 1.52
N GLY A 88 -0.10 23.48 1.72
CA GLY A 88 0.11 24.73 0.98
C GLY A 88 0.28 24.50 -0.53
N SER A 89 1.48 24.75 -1.08
CA SER A 89 1.87 24.42 -2.47
C SER A 89 2.60 23.08 -2.65
N TYR A 90 2.97 22.44 -1.56
CA TYR A 90 3.68 21.17 -1.49
C TYR A 90 2.70 19.99 -1.68
N LYS A 91 3.05 19.12 -2.62
CA LYS A 91 2.23 17.95 -3.00
C LYS A 91 2.67 16.66 -2.33
N GLY A 92 3.81 16.67 -1.62
CA GLY A 92 4.36 15.48 -0.99
C GLY A 92 3.71 15.15 0.36
N ILE A 93 4.22 14.11 1.01
CA ILE A 93 3.77 13.70 2.34
C ILE A 93 4.27 14.70 3.38
N THR A 94 3.37 15.16 4.26
CA THR A 94 3.69 15.96 5.45
C THR A 94 3.48 15.15 6.72
N SER A 95 3.95 15.65 7.87
CA SER A 95 3.75 15.02 9.18
C SER A 95 2.29 14.73 9.57
N ALA A 96 1.34 15.46 8.98
CA ALA A 96 -0.10 15.33 9.27
C ALA A 96 -0.79 14.20 8.50
N HIS A 97 -0.26 13.86 7.31
CA HIS A 97 -0.92 12.95 6.38
C HIS A 97 -1.14 11.55 6.98
N GLY A 98 -0.15 11.02 7.71
CA GLY A 98 -0.27 9.70 8.35
C GLY A 98 -1.40 9.64 9.38
N ARG A 99 -1.52 10.68 10.22
CA ARG A 99 -2.56 10.78 11.25
C ARG A 99 -3.94 11.03 10.66
N LEU A 100 -4.03 11.88 9.63
CA LEU A 100 -5.29 12.13 8.93
C LEU A 100 -5.80 10.87 8.22
N ALA A 101 -4.90 10.13 7.55
CA ALA A 101 -5.26 8.86 6.91
C ALA A 101 -5.73 7.82 7.93
N SER A 102 -5.04 7.71 9.08
CA SER A 102 -5.46 6.87 10.20
C SER A 102 -6.86 7.25 10.71
N ALA A 103 -7.11 8.54 10.91
CA ALA A 103 -8.40 9.05 11.37
C ALA A 103 -9.53 8.73 10.39
N TYR A 104 -9.30 8.84 9.08
CA TYR A 104 -10.30 8.44 8.07
C TYR A 104 -10.62 6.95 8.10
N VAL A 105 -9.62 6.09 8.30
CA VAL A 105 -9.82 4.64 8.43
C VAL A 105 -10.65 4.32 9.67
N HIS A 106 -10.32 4.93 10.83
CA HIS A 106 -11.05 4.71 12.08
C HIS A 106 -12.48 5.27 12.04
N ALA A 107 -12.67 6.45 11.44
CA ALA A 107 -13.99 7.06 11.24
C ALA A 107 -14.79 6.44 10.08
N GLN A 108 -14.24 5.43 9.39
CA GLN A 108 -14.82 4.79 8.20
C GLN A 108 -15.18 5.77 7.08
N ASN A 109 -14.45 6.90 6.98
CA ASN A 109 -14.64 7.89 5.93
C ASN A 109 -13.72 7.60 4.73
N TRP A 110 -14.02 6.51 4.02
CA TRP A 110 -13.18 5.99 2.95
C TRP A 110 -13.10 6.91 1.72
N GLU A 111 -14.14 7.71 1.47
CA GLU A 111 -14.19 8.60 0.31
C GLU A 111 -13.22 9.77 0.47
N LYS A 112 -13.24 10.45 1.61
CA LYS A 112 -12.25 11.49 1.92
C LYS A 112 -10.83 10.93 1.99
N GLY A 113 -10.68 9.72 2.55
CA GLY A 113 -9.40 9.01 2.55
C GLY A 113 -8.85 8.81 1.14
N LEU A 114 -9.71 8.41 0.19
CA LEU A 114 -9.29 8.24 -1.21
C LEU A 114 -8.91 9.58 -1.85
N GLN A 115 -9.65 10.65 -1.58
CA GLN A 115 -9.32 11.99 -2.07
C GLN A 115 -7.95 12.47 -1.56
N LEU A 116 -7.63 12.22 -0.29
CA LEU A 116 -6.32 12.48 0.27
C LEU A 116 -5.23 11.70 -0.48
N CYS A 117 -5.41 10.39 -0.66
CA CYS A 117 -4.44 9.55 -1.35
C CYS A 117 -4.20 9.94 -2.83
N VAL A 118 -5.23 10.45 -3.51
CA VAL A 118 -5.12 10.94 -4.89
C VAL A 118 -4.47 12.32 -4.97
N ALA A 119 -4.67 13.18 -3.95
CA ALA A 119 -4.10 14.52 -3.91
C ALA A 119 -2.59 14.51 -3.55
N THR A 120 -2.14 13.56 -2.75
CA THR A 120 -0.74 13.44 -2.33
C THR A 120 0.10 12.70 -3.37
N ASP A 121 1.21 13.31 -3.77
CA ASP A 121 2.25 12.67 -4.59
C ASP A 121 3.40 12.19 -3.70
N VAL A 122 3.47 10.88 -3.48
CA VAL A 122 4.53 10.24 -2.69
C VAL A 122 5.92 10.56 -3.24
N LYS A 123 6.09 10.77 -4.55
CA LYS A 123 7.40 11.04 -5.17
C LYS A 123 7.89 12.46 -4.94
N ALA A 124 6.97 13.40 -4.73
CA ALA A 124 7.28 14.79 -4.42
C ALA A 124 7.64 14.98 -2.93
N THR A 125 7.81 13.89 -2.19
CA THR A 125 8.06 13.93 -0.75
C THR A 125 9.50 14.35 -0.45
N ASP A 126 9.62 15.40 0.35
CA ASP A 126 10.86 15.97 0.84
C ASP A 126 10.94 15.81 2.37
N PHE A 127 12.14 15.51 2.87
CA PHE A 127 12.40 15.25 4.29
C PHE A 127 12.24 16.51 5.15
N ASP A 128 12.37 17.71 4.56
CA ASP A 128 12.16 18.99 5.28
C ASP A 128 10.72 19.15 5.81
N TYR A 129 9.76 18.47 5.18
CA TYR A 129 8.34 18.50 5.57
C TYR A 129 7.93 17.29 6.42
N ILE A 130 8.89 16.40 6.73
CA ILE A 130 8.67 15.18 7.49
C ILE A 130 9.44 15.25 8.81
N ALA A 131 8.71 15.19 9.93
CA ALA A 131 9.34 15.14 11.25
C ALA A 131 9.99 13.77 11.55
N SER A 132 9.46 12.67 11.00
CA SER A 132 9.97 11.32 11.22
C SER A 132 9.62 10.39 10.06
N ALA A 133 10.51 9.46 9.72
CA ALA A 133 10.25 8.40 8.73
C ALA A 133 8.99 7.57 9.06
N ARG A 134 8.61 7.50 10.34
CA ARG A 134 7.36 6.86 10.77
C ARG A 134 6.11 7.55 10.19
N ASN A 135 6.13 8.86 9.98
CA ASN A 135 4.98 9.56 9.41
C ASN A 135 4.70 9.11 7.98
N VAL A 136 5.76 8.80 7.22
CA VAL A 136 5.68 8.24 5.86
C VAL A 136 5.19 6.80 5.92
N LEU A 137 5.72 6.00 6.85
CA LEU A 137 5.31 4.63 7.11
C LEU A 137 3.80 4.52 7.41
N ASP A 138 3.32 5.32 8.36
CA ASP A 138 1.92 5.38 8.79
C ASP A 138 1.01 5.77 7.62
N TYR A 139 1.41 6.81 6.87
CA TYR A 139 0.67 7.25 5.70
C TYR A 139 0.58 6.14 4.63
N LEU A 140 1.69 5.52 4.25
CA LEU A 140 1.73 4.49 3.21
C LEU A 140 0.90 3.26 3.61
N TYR A 141 0.96 2.86 4.88
CA TYR A 141 0.17 1.76 5.41
C TYR A 141 -1.34 2.05 5.33
N HIS A 142 -1.78 3.22 5.80
CA HIS A 142 -3.19 3.60 5.76
C HIS A 142 -3.68 3.88 4.33
N ALA A 143 -2.85 4.48 3.48
CA ALA A 143 -3.16 4.66 2.06
C ALA A 143 -3.38 3.31 1.35
N GLY A 144 -2.51 2.32 1.58
CA GLY A 144 -2.69 0.97 1.07
C GLY A 144 -4.02 0.33 1.52
N THR A 145 -4.41 0.57 2.77
CA THR A 145 -5.67 0.08 3.34
C THR A 145 -6.89 0.74 2.68
N ILE A 146 -6.84 2.07 2.49
CA ILE A 146 -7.89 2.84 1.79
C ILE A 146 -8.03 2.37 0.34
N TYR A 147 -6.91 2.20 -0.38
CA TYR A 147 -6.95 1.69 -1.75
C TYR A 147 -7.51 0.26 -1.83
N ALA A 148 -7.16 -0.60 -0.87
CA ALA A 148 -7.68 -1.97 -0.82
C ALA A 148 -9.19 -2.00 -0.56
N TYR A 149 -9.71 -1.07 0.26
CA TYR A 149 -11.14 -0.93 0.51
C TYR A 149 -11.91 -0.57 -0.77
N HIS A 150 -11.38 0.37 -1.55
CA HIS A 150 -11.94 0.79 -2.85
C HIS A 150 -11.65 -0.17 -4.00
N GLU A 151 -11.13 -1.37 -3.71
CA GLU A 151 -10.79 -2.41 -4.69
C GLU A 151 -9.75 -1.97 -5.74
N LYS A 152 -9.01 -0.90 -5.46
CA LYS A 152 -7.88 -0.43 -6.25
C LYS A 152 -6.63 -1.23 -5.88
N TYR A 153 -6.65 -2.53 -6.14
CA TYR A 153 -5.63 -3.47 -5.67
C TYR A 153 -4.22 -3.18 -6.21
N VAL A 154 -4.10 -2.60 -7.40
CA VAL A 154 -2.80 -2.20 -7.98
C VAL A 154 -2.18 -1.05 -7.18
N ASP A 155 -2.96 -0.02 -6.89
CA ASP A 155 -2.51 1.14 -6.09
C ASP A 155 -2.23 0.73 -4.64
N ALA A 156 -3.09 -0.12 -4.06
CA ALA A 156 -2.90 -0.68 -2.73
C ALA A 156 -1.59 -1.48 -2.62
N ARG A 157 -1.31 -2.32 -3.63
CA ARG A 157 -0.06 -3.09 -3.69
C ARG A 157 1.15 -2.16 -3.78
N ALA A 158 1.09 -1.11 -4.60
CA ALA A 158 2.17 -0.14 -4.71
C ALA A 158 2.44 0.56 -3.36
N ALA A 159 1.38 1.01 -2.67
CA ALA A 159 1.49 1.65 -1.37
C ALA A 159 2.10 0.73 -0.30
N PHE A 160 1.63 -0.52 -0.18
CA PHE A 160 2.20 -1.48 0.76
C PHE A 160 3.64 -1.88 0.40
N SER A 161 3.97 -2.02 -0.89
CA SER A 161 5.33 -2.29 -1.34
C SER A 161 6.28 -1.14 -0.99
N MET A 162 5.83 0.12 -1.15
CA MET A 162 6.61 1.30 -0.74
C MET A 162 6.82 1.34 0.77
N CYS A 163 5.82 0.93 1.57
CA CYS A 163 5.94 0.83 3.02
C CYS A 163 7.06 -0.15 3.44
N LEU A 164 7.15 -1.30 2.76
CA LEU A 164 8.21 -2.30 3.01
C LEU A 164 9.59 -1.87 2.50
N ALA A 165 9.65 -1.02 1.47
CA ALA A 165 10.90 -0.51 0.91
C ALA A 165 11.55 0.57 1.78
N LEU A 166 10.84 1.10 2.80
CA LEU A 166 11.43 2.05 3.73
C LEU A 166 12.55 1.37 4.55
N PRO A 167 13.77 1.93 4.58
CA PRO A 167 14.89 1.32 5.27
C PRO A 167 14.64 1.34 6.78
N THR A 168 14.73 0.17 7.41
CA THR A 168 14.60 0.00 8.86
C THR A 168 15.66 -0.97 9.37
N GLU A 169 16.13 -0.77 10.61
CA GLU A 169 17.06 -1.68 11.28
C GLU A 169 16.34 -2.85 11.94
N VAL A 170 15.08 -2.64 12.34
CA VAL A 170 14.20 -3.59 13.01
C VAL A 170 12.85 -3.58 12.30
N VAL A 171 12.19 -4.74 12.20
CA VAL A 171 10.84 -4.85 11.63
C VAL A 171 9.85 -4.04 12.45
N SER A 172 9.29 -3.00 11.85
CA SER A 172 8.21 -2.24 12.48
C SER A 172 6.88 -3.02 12.41
N PRO A 173 6.00 -2.88 13.41
CA PRO A 173 4.70 -3.56 13.41
C PRO A 173 3.82 -3.11 12.24
N GLU A 174 3.92 -1.85 11.81
CA GLU A 174 3.20 -1.33 10.64
C GLU A 174 3.71 -1.97 9.34
N GLN A 175 5.02 -2.17 9.17
CA GLN A 175 5.57 -2.90 8.03
C GLN A 175 5.15 -4.37 8.02
N LEU A 176 5.16 -5.03 9.17
CA LEU A 176 4.71 -6.42 9.25
C LEU A 176 3.22 -6.55 8.87
N CYS A 177 2.39 -5.65 9.39
CA CYS A 177 0.98 -5.53 9.02
C CYS A 177 0.79 -5.22 7.53
N ALA A 178 1.65 -4.38 6.93
CA ALA A 178 1.66 -4.08 5.52
C ALA A 178 2.04 -5.31 4.68
N TYR A 179 3.03 -6.09 5.10
CA TYR A 179 3.47 -7.31 4.40
C TYR A 179 2.35 -8.35 4.32
N LYS A 180 1.68 -8.63 5.45
CA LYS A 180 0.54 -9.55 5.50
C LYS A 180 -0.57 -9.13 4.53
N ARG A 181 -0.91 -7.83 4.50
CA ARG A 181 -1.89 -7.27 3.56
C ARG A 181 -1.42 -7.26 2.11
N LEU A 182 -0.12 -7.01 1.87
CA LEU A 182 0.50 -7.05 0.55
C LEU A 182 0.34 -8.44 -0.09
N MET A 183 0.51 -9.52 0.69
CA MET A 183 0.28 -10.88 0.19
C MET A 183 -1.17 -11.05 -0.28
N LEU A 184 -2.16 -10.69 0.54
CA LEU A 184 -3.58 -10.80 0.20
C LEU A 184 -3.96 -9.95 -1.01
N VAL A 185 -3.52 -8.70 -1.04
CA VAL A 185 -3.79 -7.78 -2.17
C VAL A 185 -3.13 -8.28 -3.45
N SER A 186 -1.95 -8.89 -3.37
CA SER A 186 -1.29 -9.50 -4.54
C SER A 186 -2.06 -10.71 -5.07
N LEU A 187 -2.60 -11.55 -4.17
CA LEU A 187 -3.53 -12.64 -4.56
C LEU A 187 -4.78 -12.09 -5.24
N LEU A 188 -5.35 -10.99 -4.75
CA LEU A 188 -6.53 -10.36 -5.36
C LEU A 188 -6.21 -9.76 -6.73
N ALA A 189 -5.07 -9.08 -6.88
CA ALA A 189 -4.69 -8.42 -8.12
C ALA A 189 -4.26 -9.40 -9.22
N GLU A 190 -3.35 -10.33 -8.92
CA GLU A 190 -2.70 -11.18 -9.93
C GLU A 190 -3.07 -12.67 -9.83
N GLY A 191 -3.72 -13.08 -8.74
CA GLY A 191 -3.96 -14.49 -8.46
C GLY A 191 -2.73 -15.24 -7.95
N ARG A 192 -1.64 -14.53 -7.63
CA ARG A 192 -0.39 -15.08 -7.10
C ARG A 192 0.27 -14.09 -6.15
N ALA A 193 0.97 -14.62 -5.16
CA ALA A 193 1.83 -13.85 -4.27
C ALA A 193 3.12 -14.67 -4.09
N GLN A 194 4.24 -14.14 -4.58
CA GLN A 194 5.54 -14.78 -4.46
C GLN A 194 6.41 -14.00 -3.48
N ASP A 195 6.78 -14.61 -2.37
CA ASP A 195 7.56 -13.97 -1.29
C ASP A 195 8.86 -13.34 -1.81
N ASN A 196 9.53 -14.00 -2.76
CA ASN A 196 10.76 -13.50 -3.39
C ASN A 196 10.55 -12.21 -4.19
N GLU A 197 9.37 -12.01 -4.76
CA GLU A 197 9.03 -10.77 -5.47
C GLU A 197 8.64 -9.67 -4.48
N LEU A 198 7.88 -10.01 -3.43
CA LEU A 198 7.36 -9.06 -2.45
C LEU A 198 8.45 -8.52 -1.51
N LEU A 199 9.43 -9.35 -1.15
CA LEU A 199 10.52 -8.99 -0.22
C LEU A 199 11.80 -8.54 -0.94
N ARG A 200 11.73 -8.24 -2.25
CA ARG A 200 12.91 -7.85 -3.04
C ARG A 200 13.61 -6.63 -2.44
N GLU A 201 12.83 -5.62 -2.09
CA GLU A 201 13.31 -4.33 -1.55
C GLU A 201 13.65 -4.41 -0.06
N VAL A 202 13.30 -5.52 0.62
CA VAL A 202 13.54 -5.70 2.06
C VAL A 202 14.97 -6.21 2.29
N PRO A 203 15.72 -5.63 3.25
CA PRO A 203 17.04 -6.11 3.65
C PRO A 203 17.04 -7.61 4.00
N PRO A 204 18.05 -8.39 3.55
CA PRO A 204 18.04 -9.85 3.70
C PRO A 204 18.05 -10.32 5.16
N ASN A 205 18.63 -9.54 6.07
CA ASN A 205 18.62 -9.78 7.51
C ASN A 205 17.22 -9.74 8.13
N LEU A 206 16.27 -8.99 7.55
CA LEU A 206 14.91 -8.85 8.07
C LEU A 206 13.91 -9.82 7.43
N ARG A 207 14.23 -10.40 6.26
CA ARG A 207 13.30 -11.26 5.51
C ARG A 207 12.81 -12.47 6.31
N GLN A 208 13.69 -13.09 7.11
CA GLN A 208 13.31 -14.26 7.92
C GLN A 208 12.26 -13.90 8.97
N GLU A 209 12.32 -12.70 9.53
CA GLU A 209 11.35 -12.23 10.52
C GLU A 209 9.98 -12.03 9.88
N TYR A 210 9.91 -11.35 8.71
CA TYR A 210 8.65 -11.22 7.97
C TYR A 210 8.01 -12.57 7.66
N LEU A 211 8.78 -13.54 7.18
CA LEU A 211 8.27 -14.88 6.84
C LEU A 211 7.80 -15.66 8.07
N ARG A 212 8.52 -15.54 9.19
CA ARG A 212 8.16 -16.22 10.45
C ARG A 212 6.84 -15.70 11.01
N GLU A 213 6.63 -14.39 10.95
CA GLU A 213 5.43 -13.75 11.49
C GLU A 213 4.23 -13.78 10.51
N SER A 214 4.44 -14.21 9.26
CA SER A 214 3.42 -14.28 8.20
C SER A 214 3.07 -15.70 7.74
N VAL A 215 3.47 -16.73 8.48
CA VAL A 215 3.21 -18.15 8.15
C VAL A 215 1.75 -18.44 7.69
N PRO A 216 0.69 -17.98 8.39
CA PRO A 216 -0.68 -18.24 7.94
C PRO A 216 -1.02 -17.60 6.58
N TYR A 217 -0.38 -16.50 6.23
CA TYR A 217 -0.57 -15.83 4.94
C TYR A 217 0.22 -16.52 3.83
N GLY A 218 1.42 -17.04 4.15
CA GLY A 218 2.20 -17.87 3.23
C GLY A 218 1.51 -19.18 2.88
N ALA A 219 0.91 -19.86 3.87
CA ALA A 219 0.11 -21.06 3.66
C ALA A 219 -1.09 -20.79 2.74
N LEU A 220 -1.81 -19.69 2.98
CA LEU A 220 -2.91 -19.26 2.12
C LEU A 220 -2.42 -18.98 0.68
N ALA A 221 -1.34 -18.23 0.52
CA ALA A 221 -0.79 -17.89 -0.79
C ALA A 221 -0.35 -19.12 -1.59
N ALA A 222 0.30 -20.08 -0.92
CA ALA A 222 0.69 -21.34 -1.52
C ALA A 222 -0.53 -22.16 -1.97
N ALA A 223 -1.54 -22.31 -1.12
CA ALA A 223 -2.77 -23.01 -1.49
C ALA A 223 -3.54 -22.30 -2.61
N TYR A 224 -3.48 -20.98 -2.65
CA TYR A 224 -4.12 -20.17 -3.69
C TYR A 224 -3.49 -20.40 -5.07
N SER A 225 -2.16 -20.53 -5.13
CA SER A 225 -1.43 -20.67 -6.40
C SER A 225 -1.39 -22.11 -6.94
N HIS A 226 -1.51 -23.13 -6.08
CA HIS A 226 -1.39 -24.53 -6.48
C HIS A 226 -2.73 -25.10 -6.94
N THR A 227 -2.85 -25.41 -8.23
CA THR A 227 -4.05 -26.01 -8.85
C THR A 227 -4.39 -27.38 -8.28
N ASP A 228 -3.40 -28.10 -7.74
CA ASP A 228 -3.50 -29.48 -7.25
C ASP A 228 -3.44 -29.58 -5.72
N SER A 229 -3.68 -28.47 -4.99
CA SER A 229 -3.69 -28.51 -3.52
C SER A 229 -4.67 -29.57 -3.02
N THR A 230 -4.18 -30.51 -2.22
CA THR A 230 -4.97 -31.61 -1.65
C THR A 230 -5.98 -31.13 -0.61
N GLU A 231 -5.75 -29.94 -0.04
CA GLU A 231 -6.63 -29.31 0.93
C GLU A 231 -7.43 -28.17 0.29
N PRO A 232 -8.76 -28.12 0.52
CA PRO A 232 -9.58 -27.02 0.05
C PRO A 232 -9.14 -25.72 0.75
N LEU A 233 -9.08 -24.62 -0.02
CA LEU A 233 -8.70 -23.30 0.48
C LEU A 233 -9.51 -22.90 1.73
N ASP A 234 -10.79 -23.29 1.78
CA ASP A 234 -11.69 -23.08 2.92
C ASP A 234 -11.16 -23.69 4.23
N ALA A 235 -10.56 -24.89 4.17
CA ALA A 235 -10.04 -25.56 5.36
C ALA A 235 -8.81 -24.82 5.92
N ILE A 236 -7.93 -24.31 5.05
CA ILE A 236 -6.76 -23.54 5.45
C ILE A 236 -7.18 -22.19 6.05
N ILE A 237 -8.18 -21.54 5.45
CA ILE A 237 -8.76 -20.31 6.00
C ILE A 237 -9.34 -20.56 7.39
N GLN A 238 -10.09 -21.66 7.58
CA GLN A 238 -10.66 -22.02 8.88
C GLN A 238 -9.59 -22.37 9.92
N ALA A 239 -8.52 -23.06 9.51
CA ALA A 239 -7.42 -23.42 10.41
C ALA A 239 -6.68 -22.20 10.96
N HIS A 240 -6.56 -21.14 10.15
CA HIS A 240 -5.86 -19.90 10.51
C HIS A 240 -6.78 -18.71 10.79
N ALA A 241 -8.09 -18.94 10.87
CA ALA A 241 -9.11 -17.93 11.19
C ALA A 241 -8.75 -17.01 12.38
N PRO A 242 -8.27 -17.51 13.55
CA PRO A 242 -7.93 -16.62 14.65
C PRO A 242 -6.81 -15.62 14.30
N SER A 243 -5.81 -16.05 13.53
CA SER A 243 -4.71 -15.18 13.11
C SER A 243 -5.17 -14.07 12.17
N TYR A 244 -6.14 -14.35 11.29
CA TYR A 244 -6.70 -13.34 10.39
C TYR A 244 -7.59 -12.33 11.13
N ALA A 245 -8.32 -12.80 12.14
CA ALA A 245 -9.18 -11.96 12.98
C ALA A 245 -8.35 -11.02 13.87
N ASP A 246 -7.29 -11.54 14.49
CA ASP A 246 -6.36 -10.75 15.31
C ASP A 246 -5.72 -9.61 14.50
N ASP A 247 -5.37 -9.87 13.24
CA ASP A 247 -4.80 -8.88 12.33
C ASP A 247 -5.84 -7.95 11.65
N SER A 248 -7.14 -8.16 11.91
CA SER A 248 -8.27 -7.45 11.25
C SER A 248 -8.25 -7.56 9.72
N ASN A 249 -7.89 -8.74 9.21
CA ASN A 249 -7.76 -9.03 7.76
C ASN A 249 -8.83 -9.98 7.22
N ASP A 250 -9.81 -10.39 8.03
CA ASP A 250 -10.87 -11.32 7.64
C ASP A 250 -11.57 -10.92 6.34
N TRP A 251 -11.88 -9.64 6.19
CA TRP A 251 -12.57 -9.14 5.00
C TRP A 251 -11.76 -9.32 3.71
N LEU A 252 -10.44 -9.17 3.76
CA LEU A 252 -9.57 -9.41 2.59
C LEU A 252 -9.48 -10.90 2.29
N VAL A 253 -9.36 -11.75 3.30
CA VAL A 253 -9.29 -13.21 3.14
C VAL A 253 -10.60 -13.73 2.51
N GLN A 254 -11.75 -13.24 2.94
CA GLN A 254 -13.03 -13.57 2.32
C GLN A 254 -13.11 -13.12 0.86
N LYS A 255 -12.62 -11.91 0.55
CA LYS A 255 -12.51 -11.46 -0.85
C LYS A 255 -11.60 -12.36 -1.67
N CYS A 256 -10.48 -12.83 -1.11
CA CYS A 256 -9.58 -13.77 -1.77
C CYS A 256 -10.32 -15.07 -2.11
N LEU A 257 -11.07 -15.63 -1.16
CA LEU A 257 -11.82 -16.87 -1.38
C LEU A 257 -12.83 -16.75 -2.53
N VAL A 258 -13.60 -15.65 -2.58
CA VAL A 258 -14.55 -15.40 -3.66
C VAL A 258 -13.84 -15.27 -5.00
N ARG A 259 -12.72 -14.51 -5.04
CA ARG A 259 -11.97 -14.26 -6.28
C ARG A 259 -11.13 -15.45 -6.74
N HIS A 260 -10.85 -16.42 -5.86
CA HIS A 260 -10.04 -17.60 -6.16
C HIS A 260 -10.57 -18.40 -7.35
N LYS A 261 -11.88 -18.65 -7.38
CA LYS A 261 -12.54 -19.39 -8.47
C LYS A 261 -12.40 -18.67 -9.80
N ARG A 262 -12.55 -17.33 -9.80
CA ARG A 262 -12.38 -16.48 -11.00
C ARG A 262 -10.94 -16.53 -11.52
N HIS A 263 -9.95 -16.44 -10.64
CA HIS A 263 -8.53 -16.54 -11.02
C HIS A 263 -8.17 -17.91 -11.56
N ARG A 264 -8.67 -19.00 -10.96
CA ARG A 264 -8.47 -20.37 -11.48
C ARG A 264 -9.10 -20.55 -12.85
N LEU A 265 -10.33 -20.05 -13.05
CA LEU A 265 -11.01 -20.11 -14.33
C LEU A 265 -10.23 -19.32 -15.41
N ALA A 266 -9.73 -18.13 -15.08
CA ALA A 266 -8.88 -17.35 -15.96
C ALA A 266 -7.53 -18.05 -16.28
N ALA A 267 -6.96 -18.78 -15.32
CA ALA A 267 -5.74 -19.57 -15.54
C ALA A 267 -5.99 -20.77 -16.49
N ILE A 268 -7.11 -21.48 -16.32
CA ILE A 268 -7.54 -22.56 -17.21
C ILE A 268 -7.72 -22.05 -18.64
N ALA A 269 -8.40 -20.90 -18.80
CA ALA A 269 -8.65 -20.28 -20.10
C ALA A 269 -7.37 -19.86 -20.86
N LYS A 270 -6.26 -19.62 -20.14
CA LYS A 270 -4.95 -19.28 -20.74
C LYS A 270 -4.25 -20.50 -21.33
N VAL A 271 -4.41 -21.68 -20.72
CA VAL A 271 -3.66 -22.89 -21.08
C VAL A 271 -4.47 -23.78 -22.02
N ILE A 272 -5.78 -23.82 -21.85
CA ILE A 272 -6.68 -24.75 -22.55
C ILE A 272 -7.57 -23.95 -23.50
N GLN A 273 -7.57 -24.33 -24.78
CA GLN A 273 -8.43 -23.69 -25.79
C GLN A 273 -9.87 -24.21 -25.76
N ARG A 274 -10.05 -25.50 -25.47
CA ARG A 274 -11.36 -26.18 -25.45
C ARG A 274 -11.42 -27.16 -24.31
N ILE A 275 -12.47 -27.07 -23.51
CA ILE A 275 -12.72 -27.96 -22.37
C ILE A 275 -14.23 -28.15 -22.19
N ALA A 276 -14.62 -29.33 -21.73
CA ALA A 276 -16.01 -29.59 -21.38
C ALA A 276 -16.38 -28.82 -20.10
N LEU A 277 -17.60 -28.28 -20.06
CA LEU A 277 -18.05 -27.47 -18.93
C LEU A 277 -18.14 -28.30 -17.62
N CYS A 278 -18.44 -29.60 -17.74
CA CYS A 278 -18.40 -30.55 -16.62
C CYS A 278 -16.99 -30.72 -16.02
N ASP A 279 -15.95 -30.66 -16.85
CA ASP A 279 -14.57 -30.82 -16.40
C ASP A 279 -14.10 -29.55 -15.67
N ILE A 280 -14.52 -28.36 -16.15
CA ILE A 280 -14.30 -27.11 -15.43
C ILE A 280 -15.01 -27.15 -14.06
N ALA A 281 -16.27 -27.56 -14.03
CA ALA A 281 -17.07 -27.68 -12.82
C ALA A 281 -16.40 -28.61 -11.79
N ALA A 282 -15.89 -29.76 -12.25
CA ALA A 282 -15.16 -30.71 -11.42
C ALA A 282 -13.82 -30.15 -10.90
N LEU A 283 -13.06 -29.43 -11.73
CA LEU A 283 -11.79 -28.81 -11.33
C LEU A 283 -11.96 -27.69 -10.30
N LEU A 284 -13.05 -26.93 -10.40
CA LEU A 284 -13.34 -25.80 -9.52
C LEU A 284 -14.22 -26.16 -8.32
N GLY A 285 -14.81 -27.36 -8.30
CA GLY A 285 -15.73 -27.80 -7.25
C GLY A 285 -17.04 -27.00 -7.20
N ILE A 286 -17.53 -26.54 -8.35
CA ILE A 286 -18.77 -25.72 -8.48
C ILE A 286 -19.73 -26.33 -9.49
N SER A 287 -20.99 -25.89 -9.49
CA SER A 287 -21.98 -26.35 -10.46
C SER A 287 -21.73 -25.78 -11.86
N GLU A 288 -22.23 -26.47 -12.89
CA GLU A 288 -22.16 -26.03 -14.28
C GLU A 288 -22.79 -24.63 -14.49
N GLU A 289 -23.91 -24.36 -13.83
CA GLU A 289 -24.60 -23.07 -13.87
C GLU A 289 -23.72 -21.93 -13.31
N GLN A 290 -23.02 -22.19 -12.21
CA GLN A 290 -22.10 -21.22 -11.61
C GLN A 290 -20.91 -20.94 -12.51
N VAL A 291 -20.39 -21.96 -13.21
CA VAL A 291 -19.32 -21.77 -14.20
C VAL A 291 -19.76 -20.83 -15.32
N SER A 292 -20.99 -20.96 -15.84
CA SER A 292 -21.50 -20.05 -16.87
C SER A 292 -21.61 -18.60 -16.39
N VAL A 293 -22.13 -18.38 -15.18
CA VAL A 293 -22.24 -17.03 -14.59
C VAL A 293 -20.86 -16.39 -14.42
N GLU A 294 -19.87 -17.16 -13.95
CA GLU A 294 -18.51 -16.65 -13.78
C GLU A 294 -17.80 -16.40 -15.11
N LEU A 295 -18.07 -17.21 -16.14
CA LEU A 295 -17.58 -16.98 -17.50
C LEU A 295 -18.16 -15.69 -18.10
N ASP A 296 -19.46 -15.44 -17.91
CA ASP A 296 -20.12 -14.21 -18.36
C ASP A 296 -19.56 -12.98 -17.63
N ALA A 297 -19.32 -13.09 -16.32
CA ALA A 297 -18.69 -12.03 -15.53
C ALA A 297 -17.24 -11.76 -15.98
N LEU A 298 -16.45 -12.80 -16.24
CA LEU A 298 -15.09 -12.65 -16.79
C LEU A 298 -15.07 -12.11 -18.22
N ALA A 299 -16.10 -12.38 -19.01
CA ALA A 299 -16.27 -11.81 -20.34
C ALA A 299 -16.65 -10.33 -20.27
N ALA A 300 -17.50 -9.93 -19.31
CA ALA A 300 -17.82 -8.53 -19.03
C ALA A 300 -16.58 -7.74 -18.58
N ASP A 301 -15.73 -8.34 -17.76
CA ASP A 301 -14.44 -7.76 -17.34
C ASP A 301 -13.39 -7.74 -18.46
N GLY A 302 -13.67 -8.35 -19.62
CA GLY A 302 -12.77 -8.43 -20.77
C GLY A 302 -11.55 -9.34 -20.58
N ILE A 303 -11.54 -10.15 -19.50
CA ILE A 303 -10.40 -11.02 -19.14
C ILE A 303 -10.38 -12.27 -20.02
N VAL A 304 -11.56 -12.85 -20.31
CA VAL A 304 -11.69 -14.09 -21.06
C VAL A 304 -12.78 -13.95 -22.13
N ALA A 305 -12.45 -14.25 -23.38
CA ALA A 305 -13.45 -14.41 -24.44
C ALA A 305 -13.81 -15.90 -24.56
N SER A 306 -15.03 -16.27 -24.17
CA SER A 306 -15.49 -17.66 -24.27
C SER A 306 -16.78 -17.76 -25.10
N VAL A 307 -16.97 -18.90 -25.77
CA VAL A 307 -18.23 -19.25 -26.44
C VAL A 307 -18.61 -20.64 -25.96
N ILE A 308 -19.81 -20.76 -25.42
CA ILE A 308 -20.41 -22.03 -25.01
C ILE A 308 -21.20 -22.58 -26.20
N GLY A 309 -20.85 -23.77 -26.67
CA GLY A 309 -21.50 -24.42 -27.81
C GLY A 309 -21.95 -25.85 -27.48
N PRO A 310 -22.96 -26.36 -28.20
CA PRO A 310 -23.37 -27.76 -28.09
C PRO A 310 -22.22 -28.68 -28.55
N PRO A 311 -22.17 -29.94 -28.08
CA PRO A 311 -21.07 -30.87 -28.37
C PRO A 311 -20.90 -31.21 -29.86
N ALA A 312 -21.90 -30.92 -30.70
CA ALA A 312 -21.94 -31.28 -32.13
C ALA A 312 -21.11 -30.38 -33.06
N ASP A 313 -20.81 -29.13 -32.67
CA ASP A 313 -20.03 -28.19 -33.50
C ASP A 313 -18.50 -28.31 -33.31
N ALA A 314 -18.05 -29.38 -32.64
CA ALA A 314 -16.65 -29.60 -32.30
C ALA A 314 -15.83 -30.12 -33.49
N GLY A 315 -15.01 -29.24 -34.09
CA GLY A 315 -13.82 -29.67 -34.84
C GLY A 315 -12.89 -30.56 -33.99
N PRO A 316 -11.84 -31.19 -34.57
CA PRO A 316 -11.09 -32.26 -33.92
C PRO A 316 -10.53 -31.81 -32.56
N ALA A 317 -11.01 -32.44 -31.50
CA ALA A 317 -10.65 -32.15 -30.12
C ALA A 317 -9.19 -32.55 -29.85
N PHE A 318 -8.34 -31.56 -29.58
CA PHE A 318 -6.99 -31.78 -29.04
C PHE A 318 -7.06 -31.74 -27.52
N ALA A 319 -7.40 -32.87 -26.91
CA ALA A 319 -6.91 -33.35 -25.61
C ALA A 319 -7.67 -34.64 -25.28
N LYS A 320 -6.95 -35.66 -24.81
CA LYS A 320 -7.57 -36.83 -24.19
C LYS A 320 -8.30 -36.37 -22.93
N ALA A 321 -9.58 -36.05 -23.04
CA ALA A 321 -10.43 -35.78 -21.89
C ALA A 321 -10.55 -37.06 -21.04
N PRO A 322 -10.44 -36.97 -19.70
CA PRO A 322 -10.83 -38.07 -18.83
C PRO A 322 -12.33 -38.33 -19.07
N ARG A 323 -12.70 -39.60 -19.15
CA ARG A 323 -14.04 -40.07 -19.56
C ARG A 323 -15.14 -39.46 -18.67
N GLY A 324 -15.77 -38.39 -19.13
CA GLY A 324 -16.97 -37.76 -18.57
C GLY A 324 -18.01 -37.56 -19.67
N ASN A 325 -19.29 -37.64 -19.32
CA ASN A 325 -20.48 -37.71 -20.19
C ASN A 325 -20.41 -36.94 -21.53
N VAL A 326 -20.81 -37.61 -22.61
CA VAL A 326 -20.81 -37.13 -24.02
C VAL A 326 -21.83 -35.99 -24.28
N GLN A 327 -22.50 -35.47 -23.25
CA GLN A 327 -23.58 -34.47 -23.38
C GLN A 327 -23.25 -33.09 -22.79
N SER A 328 -22.08 -32.90 -22.17
CA SER A 328 -21.74 -31.59 -21.60
C SER A 328 -21.41 -30.56 -22.68
N ASN A 329 -21.88 -29.33 -22.48
CA ASN A 329 -21.55 -28.21 -23.36
C ASN A 329 -20.04 -27.97 -23.36
N ILE A 330 -19.49 -27.57 -24.50
CA ILE A 330 -18.06 -27.31 -24.65
C ILE A 330 -17.82 -25.80 -24.57
N VAL A 331 -16.90 -25.41 -23.69
CA VAL A 331 -16.41 -24.03 -23.63
C VAL A 331 -15.22 -23.92 -24.59
N THR A 332 -15.37 -23.10 -25.62
CA THR A 332 -14.25 -22.71 -26.48
C THR A 332 -13.76 -21.34 -26.06
N PHE A 333 -12.53 -21.29 -25.53
CA PHE A 333 -11.84 -20.04 -25.25
C PHE A 333 -11.26 -19.50 -26.55
N LYS A 334 -11.69 -18.31 -26.93
CA LYS A 334 -11.07 -17.56 -28.02
C LYS A 334 -9.91 -16.77 -27.43
N PRO A 335 -8.74 -16.72 -28.08
CA PRO A 335 -7.74 -15.74 -27.71
C PRO A 335 -8.41 -14.37 -27.79
N CYS A 336 -8.46 -13.65 -26.67
CA CYS A 336 -9.13 -12.37 -26.59
C CYS A 336 -8.59 -11.51 -27.73
N ALA A 337 -9.44 -11.19 -28.71
CA ALA A 337 -9.02 -10.41 -29.86
C ALA A 337 -8.56 -9.07 -29.30
N ARG A 338 -7.24 -8.89 -29.31
CA ARG A 338 -6.54 -7.61 -29.13
C ARG A 338 -7.46 -6.50 -29.62
N ALA A 339 -7.90 -5.63 -28.72
CA ALA A 339 -8.94 -4.63 -28.95
C ALA A 339 -8.79 -3.94 -30.31
N SER A 340 -9.91 -3.51 -30.91
CA SER A 340 -9.94 -2.74 -32.17
C SER A 340 -8.72 -1.82 -32.30
N SER A 341 -8.06 -1.82 -33.46
CA SER A 341 -6.81 -1.08 -33.70
C SER A 341 -6.87 0.39 -33.26
N ALA A 342 -8.06 1.00 -33.26
CA ALA A 342 -8.30 2.35 -32.74
C ALA A 342 -8.15 2.47 -31.21
N PHE A 343 -8.64 1.50 -30.43
CA PHE A 343 -8.48 1.49 -28.97
C PHE A 343 -7.01 1.24 -28.58
N GLN A 344 -6.34 0.36 -29.32
CA GLN A 344 -4.90 0.14 -29.15
C GLN A 344 -4.08 1.38 -29.49
N ALA A 345 -4.43 2.11 -30.55
CA ALA A 345 -3.74 3.34 -30.89
C ALA A 345 -3.87 4.38 -29.75
N GLN A 346 -5.06 4.49 -29.14
CA GLN A 346 -5.28 5.39 -28.01
C GLN A 346 -4.49 4.96 -26.76
N GLU A 347 -4.49 3.67 -26.42
CA GLU A 347 -3.74 3.12 -25.29
C GLU A 347 -2.23 3.25 -25.49
N VAL A 348 -1.74 3.02 -26.70
CA VAL A 348 -0.33 3.26 -27.05
C VAL A 348 0.01 4.74 -26.97
N HIS A 349 -0.87 5.64 -27.44
CA HIS A 349 -0.66 7.07 -27.33
C HIS A 349 -0.60 7.55 -25.87
N THR A 350 -1.48 7.05 -25.00
CA THR A 350 -1.44 7.39 -23.56
C THR A 350 -0.20 6.81 -22.90
N ALA A 351 0.20 5.58 -23.24
CA ALA A 351 1.42 4.96 -22.74
C ALA A 351 2.69 5.73 -23.17
N ILE A 352 2.77 6.15 -24.44
CA ILE A 352 3.87 6.98 -24.94
C ILE A 352 3.88 8.33 -24.21
N GLY A 353 2.73 8.97 -24.04
CA GLY A 353 2.62 10.23 -23.30
C GLY A 353 3.08 10.10 -21.85
N ASN A 354 2.71 9.02 -21.16
CA ASN A 354 3.16 8.75 -19.79
C ASN A 354 4.66 8.47 -19.73
N ALA A 355 5.21 7.71 -20.70
CA ALA A 355 6.63 7.44 -20.79
C ALA A 355 7.45 8.71 -21.07
N GLN A 356 6.94 9.61 -21.90
CA GLN A 356 7.55 10.92 -22.15
C GLN A 356 7.59 11.78 -20.89
N ARG A 357 6.46 11.89 -20.17
CA ARG A 357 6.43 12.61 -18.89
C ARG A 357 7.42 12.04 -17.88
N ALA A 358 7.45 10.72 -17.71
CA ALA A 358 8.42 10.08 -16.82
C ALA A 358 9.87 10.31 -17.24
N ALA A 359 10.15 10.37 -18.55
CA ALA A 359 11.49 10.68 -19.05
C ALA A 359 11.89 12.14 -18.78
N ASP A 360 10.94 13.07 -18.87
CA ASP A 360 11.16 14.47 -18.54
C ASP A 360 11.37 14.65 -17.03
N ASP A 361 10.54 14.03 -16.19
CA ASP A 361 10.71 14.02 -14.72
C ASP A 361 12.11 13.50 -14.33
N LEU A 362 12.57 12.41 -14.96
CA LEU A 362 13.91 11.86 -14.71
C LEU A 362 15.04 12.77 -15.20
N ARG A 363 14.84 13.53 -16.27
CA ARG A 363 15.82 14.56 -16.71
C ARG A 363 15.90 15.69 -15.70
N ASP A 364 14.77 16.12 -15.16
CA ASP A 364 14.71 17.18 -14.15
C ASP A 364 15.37 16.73 -12.84
N ILE A 365 15.08 15.51 -12.38
CA ILE A 365 15.76 14.90 -11.22
C ILE A 365 17.26 14.77 -11.47
N ARG A 366 17.67 14.33 -12.67
CA ARG A 366 19.10 14.24 -13.00
C ARG A 366 19.77 15.61 -12.99
N ALA A 367 19.10 16.63 -13.52
CA ALA A 367 19.60 18.00 -13.53
C ALA A 367 19.74 18.54 -12.10
N SER A 368 18.75 18.32 -11.24
CA SER A 368 18.80 18.74 -9.84
C SER A 368 19.95 18.07 -9.08
N ILE A 369 20.14 16.75 -9.24
CA ILE A 369 21.26 16.00 -8.63
C ILE A 369 22.61 16.50 -9.14
N SER A 370 22.73 16.77 -10.45
CA SER A 370 23.99 17.23 -11.05
C SER A 370 24.39 18.63 -10.58
N LEU A 371 23.41 19.45 -10.21
CA LEU A 371 23.59 20.81 -9.70
C LEU A 371 23.73 20.85 -8.17
N THR A 372 23.64 19.72 -7.48
CA THR A 372 23.82 19.67 -6.02
C THR A 372 25.23 20.12 -5.63
N PRO A 373 25.39 20.99 -4.60
CA PRO A 373 26.70 21.52 -4.19
C PRO A 373 27.76 20.44 -3.93
N ALA A 374 27.37 19.28 -3.40
CA ALA A 374 28.26 18.14 -3.16
C ALA A 374 28.79 17.49 -4.45
N VAL A 375 27.98 17.48 -5.52
CA VAL A 375 28.41 16.97 -6.83
C VAL A 375 29.27 18.01 -7.52
N LEU A 376 28.85 19.28 -7.51
CA LEU A 376 29.62 20.38 -8.09
C LEU A 376 30.99 20.55 -7.42
N SER A 377 31.08 20.41 -6.09
CA SER A 377 32.36 20.47 -5.38
C SER A 377 33.30 19.33 -5.78
N ARG A 378 32.78 18.10 -5.92
CA ARG A 378 33.54 16.94 -6.42
C ARG A 378 33.99 17.12 -7.87
N VAL A 379 33.12 17.63 -8.74
CA VAL A 379 33.45 17.93 -10.15
C VAL A 379 34.52 19.02 -10.23
N TRP A 380 34.41 20.06 -9.40
CA TRP A 380 35.40 21.14 -9.34
C TRP A 380 36.75 20.66 -8.79
N LEU A 381 36.74 19.81 -7.75
CA LEU A 381 37.93 19.14 -7.21
C LEU A 381 38.65 18.32 -8.29
N LEU A 382 37.91 17.49 -9.04
CA LEU A 382 38.45 16.71 -10.17
C LEU A 382 39.05 17.60 -11.26
N HIS A 383 38.39 18.73 -11.59
CA HIS A 383 38.88 19.67 -12.59
C HIS A 383 40.10 20.50 -12.12
N SER A 384 40.21 20.76 -10.82
CA SER A 384 41.33 21.50 -10.22
C SER A 384 42.62 20.68 -10.06
N GLY A 385 42.59 19.38 -10.37
CA GLY A 385 43.76 18.50 -10.30
C GLY A 385 44.22 18.18 -8.87
N LEU A 386 43.44 18.56 -7.86
CA LEU A 386 43.67 18.21 -6.47
C LEU A 386 43.19 16.77 -6.25
N SER A 387 44.09 15.79 -6.40
CA SER A 387 43.82 14.42 -5.98
C SER A 387 43.47 14.42 -4.49
N GLN A 388 42.47 13.65 -4.07
CA GLN A 388 42.22 13.35 -2.66
C GLN A 388 43.52 12.87 -2.01
N GLY A 389 44.22 13.77 -1.32
CA GLY A 389 45.08 13.38 -0.22
C GLY A 389 44.16 12.75 0.80
N ALA A 390 44.47 11.52 1.20
CA ALA A 390 43.80 10.78 2.24
C ALA A 390 43.42 11.71 3.39
N VAL A 391 42.12 11.96 3.55
CA VAL A 391 41.58 12.35 4.83
C VAL A 391 41.39 11.03 5.54
N ASP A 392 42.29 10.78 6.50
CA ASP A 392 42.22 9.69 7.46
C ASP A 392 40.79 9.63 8.02
N ASP A 393 40.10 8.53 7.77
CA ASP A 393 38.98 8.08 8.59
C ASP A 393 39.57 7.65 9.94
N SER A 394 39.81 8.62 10.84
CA SER A 394 40.01 8.34 12.25
C SER A 394 39.30 9.39 13.11
N GLU A 395 38.38 8.85 13.90
CA GLU A 395 37.82 9.38 15.15
C GLU A 395 36.65 10.37 15.07
N ASP A 396 35.65 10.01 15.88
CA ASP A 396 34.55 10.81 16.40
C ASP A 396 33.28 10.97 15.56
N LEU A 397 32.51 9.88 15.42
CA LEU A 397 31.04 9.93 15.42
C LEU A 397 30.45 8.58 15.90
N PHE A 398 30.69 8.24 17.17
CA PHE A 398 29.80 7.40 18.00
C PHE A 398 30.13 7.64 19.48
N GLU A 399 29.45 8.63 20.07
CA GLU A 399 28.94 8.57 21.44
C GLU A 399 27.48 9.04 21.43
#